data_AF-A0A3B3YV82-F1
#
_entry.id   AF-A0A3B3YV82-F1
#
_cell.length_a   1.000
_cell.length_b   1.000
_cell.length_c   1.000
_cell.angle_alpha   90.00
_cell.angle_beta   90.00
_cell.angle_gamma   90.00
#
_symmetry.space_group_name_H-M   'P 1'
#
loop_
_entity.id
_entity.type
_entity.pdbx_description
1 polymer ?
#
loop_
_entity_poly.entity_id
_entity_poly.type
_entity_poly.pdbx_seq_one_letter_code
_entity_poly.pdbx_strand_id
1 'polypeptide(L)'
;MAQNNSFPVKLFIYDLSGGMARQLSPVMLGRQLDGIWHTGVVVHGKEFFFGGAGINHCLPCGTILGQPNSIVDLGYTEVNEDLFQEYLDSLAESEYR
;
A
#
# COMPACT_ATOMS: atom_id res chain seq x y z
N MET A 1 2.31 -34.23 -4.43
CA MET A 1 1.37 -33.20 -4.90
C MET A 1 2.00 -31.86 -4.54
N ALA A 2 2.46 -31.09 -5.52
CA ALA A 2 3.00 -29.75 -5.24
C ALA A 2 1.83 -28.90 -4.73
N GLN A 3 1.88 -28.46 -3.48
CA GLN A 3 0.97 -27.42 -3.03
C GLN A 3 1.36 -26.16 -3.79
N ASN A 4 0.44 -25.63 -4.58
CA ASN A 4 0.61 -24.35 -5.27
C ASN A 4 0.52 -23.27 -4.18
N ASN A 5 1.63 -23.01 -3.48
CA ASN A 5 1.72 -22.04 -2.38
C ASN A 5 1.74 -20.62 -2.95
N SER A 6 0.62 -20.20 -3.52
CA SER A 6 0.43 -18.84 -4.02
C SER A 6 -0.37 -18.02 -3.01
N PHE A 7 0.16 -16.86 -2.63
CA PHE A 7 -0.42 -15.96 -1.64
C PHE A 7 -1.09 -14.78 -2.34
N PRO A 8 -2.33 -14.39 -1.97
CA PRO A 8 -3.00 -13.27 -2.60
C PRO A 8 -2.29 -11.95 -2.25
N VAL A 9 -2.17 -11.07 -3.24
CA VAL A 9 -1.59 -9.73 -3.09
C VAL A 9 -2.65 -8.70 -3.44
N LYS A 10 -2.85 -7.71 -2.57
CA LYS A 10 -3.81 -6.63 -2.76
C LYS A 10 -3.12 -5.27 -2.65
N LEU A 11 -3.67 -4.28 -3.33
CA LEU A 11 -3.32 -2.87 -3.18
C LEU A 11 -4.45 -2.17 -2.45
N PHE A 12 -4.14 -1.63 -1.27
CA PHE A 12 -5.03 -0.74 -0.54
C PHE A 12 -4.77 0.69 -1.02
N ILE A 13 -5.84 1.42 -1.35
CA ILE A 13 -5.77 2.77 -1.90
C ILE A 13 -6.56 3.71 -0.99
N TYR A 14 -5.90 4.77 -0.54
CA TYR A 14 -6.44 5.79 0.35
C TYR A 14 -6.39 7.15 -0.34
N ASP A 15 -7.45 7.94 -0.19
CA ASP A 15 -7.43 9.37 -0.48
C ASP A 15 -7.15 10.15 0.82
N LEU A 16 -5.91 10.62 0.97
CA LEU A 16 -5.47 11.40 2.11
C LEU A 16 -6.25 12.70 2.30
N SER A 17 -6.90 13.19 1.24
CA SER A 17 -7.72 14.39 1.30
C SER A 17 -9.15 14.15 1.78
N GLY A 18 -9.58 12.89 1.93
CA GLY A 18 -10.96 12.55 2.28
C GLY A 18 -12.01 13.11 1.31
N GLY A 19 -11.68 13.23 0.03
CA GLY A 19 -12.52 13.81 -1.02
C GLY A 19 -12.34 15.32 -1.24
N MET A 20 -11.60 16.02 -0.38
CA MET A 20 -11.38 17.46 -0.53
C MET A 20 -10.61 17.81 -1.80
N ALA A 21 -9.63 16.99 -2.21
CA ALA A 21 -8.88 17.23 -3.43
C ALA A 21 -9.80 17.29 -4.65
N ARG A 22 -10.78 16.39 -4.72
CA ARG A 22 -11.79 16.38 -5.79
C ARG A 22 -12.62 17.65 -5.85
N GLN A 23 -12.97 18.20 -4.69
CA GLN A 23 -13.83 19.38 -4.61
C GLN A 23 -13.05 20.67 -4.85
N LEU A 24 -11.82 20.77 -4.33
CA LEU A 24 -11.10 22.04 -4.23
C LEU A 24 -10.02 22.22 -5.31
N SER A 25 -9.52 21.15 -5.92
CA SER A 25 -8.39 21.25 -6.85
C SER A 25 -8.65 22.15 -8.07
N PRO A 26 -9.86 22.23 -8.68
CA PRO A 26 -10.07 23.10 -9.82
C PRO A 26 -9.85 24.57 -9.48
N VAL A 27 -10.27 24.99 -8.28
CA VAL A 27 -10.15 26.38 -7.82
C VAL A 27 -8.73 26.66 -7.31
N MET A 28 -8.13 25.73 -6.57
CA MET A 28 -6.81 25.94 -5.95
C MET A 28 -5.65 25.76 -6.94
N LEU A 29 -5.77 24.82 -7.88
CA LEU A 29 -4.69 24.41 -8.77
C LEU A 29 -5.00 24.66 -10.25
N GLY A 30 -6.22 25.12 -10.59
CA GLY A 30 -6.66 25.24 -11.99
C GLY A 30 -6.84 23.88 -12.69
N ARG A 31 -6.81 22.76 -11.95
CA ARG A 31 -6.79 21.40 -12.49
C ARG A 31 -7.62 20.45 -11.64
N GLN A 32 -8.37 19.56 -12.28
CA GLN A 32 -9.07 18.49 -11.59
C GLN A 32 -8.10 17.40 -11.12
N LEU A 33 -8.18 17.06 -9.85
CA LEU A 33 -7.55 15.90 -9.21
C LEU A 33 -8.66 15.07 -8.58
N ASP A 34 -8.57 13.74 -8.62
CA ASP A 34 -9.64 12.87 -8.06
C ASP A 34 -9.42 12.47 -6.60
N GLY A 35 -8.22 12.71 -6.08
CA GLY A 35 -7.77 12.35 -4.73
C GLY A 35 -6.27 12.63 -4.55
N ILE A 36 -5.80 12.59 -3.31
CA ILE A 36 -4.38 12.56 -2.96
C ILE A 36 -4.07 11.13 -2.52
N TRP A 37 -3.50 10.35 -3.42
CA TRP A 37 -3.41 8.90 -3.25
C TRP A 37 -2.24 8.50 -2.35
N HIS A 38 -2.54 7.67 -1.35
CA HIS A 38 -1.59 6.85 -0.62
C HIS A 38 -1.96 5.38 -0.83
N THR A 39 -0.95 4.51 -0.89
CA THR A 39 -1.17 3.09 -1.15
C THR A 39 -0.33 2.20 -0.25
N GLY A 40 -0.90 1.05 0.12
CA GLY A 40 -0.21 -0.03 0.81
C GLY A 40 -0.38 -1.36 0.09
N VAL A 41 0.66 -2.19 0.08
CA VAL A 41 0.60 -3.57 -0.43
C VAL A 41 0.20 -4.50 0.70
N VAL A 42 -0.86 -5.27 0.51
CA VAL A 42 -1.32 -6.27 1.48
C VAL A 42 -0.97 -7.67 0.99
N VAL A 43 -0.13 -8.36 1.75
CA VAL A 43 0.31 -9.73 1.51
C VAL A 43 0.69 -10.38 2.84
N HIS A 44 0.60 -11.71 2.96
CA HIS A 44 0.90 -12.43 4.21
C HIS A 44 0.16 -11.88 5.45
N GLY A 45 -1.06 -11.36 5.25
CA GLY A 45 -1.89 -10.81 6.33
C GLY A 45 -1.42 -9.47 6.92
N LYS A 46 -0.45 -8.81 6.29
CA LYS A 46 0.10 -7.50 6.70
C LYS A 46 -0.02 -6.50 5.57
N GLU A 47 -0.15 -5.23 5.93
CA GLU A 47 -0.10 -4.09 5.01
C GLU A 47 1.26 -3.42 5.11
N PHE A 48 1.97 -3.34 3.98
CA PHE A 48 3.30 -2.77 3.84
C PHE A 48 3.23 -1.46 3.06
N PHE A 49 3.92 -0.43 3.53
CA PHE A 49 3.95 0.88 2.90
C PHE A 49 5.29 1.57 3.18
N PHE A 50 5.59 2.59 2.39
CA PHE A 50 6.75 3.45 2.59
C PHE A 50 6.30 4.85 3.01
N GLY A 51 6.95 5.42 4.02
CA GLY A 51 6.64 6.75 4.54
C GLY A 51 7.87 7.43 5.16
N GLY A 52 7.65 8.49 5.94
CA GLY A 52 8.74 9.27 6.52
C GLY A 52 9.66 8.51 7.49
N ALA A 53 9.25 7.32 7.95
CA ALA A 53 10.04 6.43 8.80
C ALA A 53 10.58 5.20 8.04
N GLY A 54 10.64 5.27 6.71
CA GLY A 54 11.07 4.17 5.85
C GLY A 54 9.96 3.15 5.57
N ILE A 55 10.36 1.93 5.17
CA ILE A 55 9.46 0.80 4.95
C ILE A 55 8.89 0.35 6.29
N ASN A 56 7.57 0.31 6.40
CA ASN A 56 6.86 -0.09 7.60
C ASN A 56 5.70 -1.02 7.26
N HIS A 57 5.21 -1.72 8.27
CA HIS A 57 4.02 -2.56 8.13
C HIS A 57 3.11 -2.53 9.35
N CYS A 58 1.85 -2.87 9.15
CA CYS A 58 0.86 -3.02 10.20
C CYS A 58 -0.17 -4.10 9.81
N LEU A 59 -1.15 -4.35 10.67
CA LEU A 59 -2.34 -5.10 10.25
C LEU A 59 -3.10 -4.30 9.18
N PRO A 60 -3.76 -4.94 8.20
CA PRO A 60 -4.58 -4.24 7.22
C PRO A 60 -5.59 -3.31 7.89
N CYS A 61 -5.68 -2.07 7.39
CA CYS A 61 -6.49 -1.00 7.99
C CYS A 61 -6.02 -0.55 9.40
N GLY A 62 -4.77 -0.87 9.77
CA GLY A 62 -4.21 -0.61 11.10
C GLY A 62 -3.58 0.78 11.28
N THR A 63 -3.53 1.60 10.24
CA THR A 63 -3.04 2.98 10.31
C THR A 63 -4.16 3.94 10.73
N ILE A 64 -3.79 5.21 10.99
CA ILE A 64 -4.76 6.29 11.23
C ILE A 64 -5.72 6.53 10.05
N LEU A 65 -5.36 6.06 8.85
CA LEU A 65 -6.20 6.21 7.65
C LEU A 65 -7.43 5.28 7.68
N GLY A 66 -7.43 4.25 8.54
CA GLY A 66 -8.57 3.35 8.71
C GLY A 66 -8.83 2.50 7.47
N GLN A 67 -10.08 2.44 7.01
CA GLN A 67 -10.47 1.62 5.87
C GLN A 67 -10.02 2.27 4.54
N PRO A 68 -9.46 1.50 3.59
CA PRO A 68 -9.11 2.02 2.28
C PRO A 68 -10.35 2.45 1.50
N ASN A 69 -10.20 3.48 0.67
CA ASN A 69 -11.24 3.92 -0.26
C ASN A 69 -11.48 2.90 -1.38
N SER A 70 -10.44 2.16 -1.77
CA SER A 70 -10.53 1.09 -2.77
C SER A 70 -9.51 -0.01 -2.47
N ILE A 71 -9.88 -1.24 -2.78
CA ILE A 71 -9.01 -2.41 -2.74
C ILE A 71 -8.91 -2.96 -4.15
N VAL A 72 -7.69 -3.11 -4.66
CA VAL A 72 -7.42 -3.68 -5.98
C VAL A 72 -6.68 -5.01 -5.80
N ASP A 73 -7.18 -6.08 -6.39
CA ASP A 73 -6.46 -7.36 -6.42
C ASP A 73 -5.30 -7.26 -7.42
N LEU A 74 -4.06 -7.45 -6.94
CA LEU A 74 -2.85 -7.45 -7.77
C LEU A 74 -2.50 -8.84 -8.31
N GLY A 75 -3.16 -9.88 -7.79
CA GLY A 75 -2.96 -11.27 -8.19
C GLY A 75 -2.42 -12.11 -7.04
N TYR A 76 -1.52 -13.03 -7.38
CA TYR A 76 -0.92 -13.96 -6.42
C TYR A 76 0.61 -13.97 -6.58
N THR A 77 1.32 -14.19 -5.48
CA THR A 77 2.77 -14.37 -5.44
C THR A 77 3.12 -15.75 -4.92
N GLU A 78 4.19 -16.37 -5.43
CA GLU A 78 4.78 -17.60 -4.85
C GLU A 78 5.87 -17.30 -3.82
N VAL A 79 6.22 -16.02 -3.67
CA VAL A 79 7.18 -15.55 -2.66
C VAL A 79 6.58 -15.79 -1.28
N ASN A 80 7.30 -16.51 -0.43
CA ASN A 80 6.90 -16.73 0.96
C ASN A 80 7.24 -15.52 1.83
N GLU A 81 6.71 -15.50 3.05
CA GLU A 81 6.85 -14.36 3.95
C GLU A 81 8.31 -14.06 4.33
N ASP A 82 9.12 -15.09 4.55
CA ASP A 82 10.53 -14.93 4.94
C ASP A 82 11.34 -14.27 3.82
N LEU A 83 11.19 -14.74 2.57
CA LEU A 83 11.87 -14.18 1.41
C LEU A 83 11.37 -12.77 1.09
N PHE A 84 10.08 -12.51 1.30
CA PHE A 84 9.53 -11.17 1.14
C PHE A 84 10.12 -10.20 2.18
N GLN A 85 10.24 -10.62 3.44
CA GLN A 85 10.82 -9.79 4.49
C GLN A 85 12.31 -9.51 4.23
N GLU A 86 13.09 -10.52 3.85
CA GLU A 86 14.49 -10.35 3.47
C GLU A 86 14.65 -9.34 2.32
N TYR A 87 13.76 -9.40 1.33
CA TYR A 87 13.74 -8.43 0.24
C TYR A 87 13.45 -7.01 0.74
N LEU A 88 12.45 -6.83 1.60
CA LEU A 88 12.12 -5.51 2.17
C LEU A 88 13.24 -4.95 3.03
N ASP A 89 13.90 -5.78 3.83
CA ASP A 89 15.04 -5.37 4.66
C ASP A 89 16.20 -4.89 3.78
N SER A 90 16.49 -5.61 2.69
CA SER A 90 17.51 -5.19 1.72
C SER A 90 17.19 -3.85 1.04
N LEU A 91 15.91 -3.58 0.78
CA LEU A 91 15.43 -2.32 0.22
C LEU A 91 15.55 -1.17 1.23
N ALA A 92 15.20 -1.41 2.49
CA ALA A 92 15.31 -0.43 3.57
C ALA A 92 16.78 -0.01 3.81
N GLU A 93 17.73 -0.92 3.60
CA GLU A 93 19.16 -0.63 3.74
C GLU A 93 19.79 0.03 2.50
N SER A 94 19.09 0.09 1.36
CA SER A 94 19.62 0.60 0.09
C SER A 94 18.84 1.81 -0.42
N GLU A 95 17.81 1.56 -1.21
CA GLU A 95 17.07 2.56 -1.99
C GLU A 95 16.01 3.31 -1.16
N TYR A 96 15.54 2.70 -0.06
CA TYR A 96 14.41 3.20 0.75
C TYR A 96 14.82 3.52 2.20
N ARG A 97 15.95 4.21 2.38
CA ARG A 97 16.44 4.73 3.68
C ARG A 97 15.66 5.95 4.15
#